data_AF-A0A1H2DW49-F1
#
_entry.id   AF-A0A1H2DW49-F1
#
_cell.length_a   1.000
_cell.length_b   1.000
_cell.length_c   1.000
_cell.angle_alpha   90.00
_cell.angle_beta   90.00
_cell.angle_gamma   90.00
#
_symmetry.space_group_name_H-M   'P 1'
#
loop_
_entity.id
_entity.type
_entity.pdbx_description
1 polymer ?
#
loop_
_entity_poly.entity_id
_entity_poly.type
_entity_poly.pdbx_seq_one_letter_code
_entity_poly.pdbx_strand_id
1 'polypeptide(L)'
;MNYFSQFWDENREDEYVSWGTSTWLFETNESDVILKQITVYNNEKILKYSTEKLSDKFGSLSDQKLTIDDCDGEVISKEDFYKVW
;
A
#
# COMPACT_ATOMS: atom_id res chain seq x y z
N MET A 1 -7.52 -13.13 -6.31
CA MET A 1 -6.91 -11.99 -5.58
C MET A 1 -5.49 -11.86 -6.05
N ASN A 2 -5.04 -10.63 -6.29
CA ASN A 2 -3.68 -10.34 -6.72
C ASN A 2 -2.94 -9.61 -5.59
N TYR A 3 -1.63 -9.83 -5.51
CA TYR A 3 -0.76 -9.25 -4.50
C TYR A 3 0.48 -8.70 -5.16
N PHE A 4 0.77 -7.44 -4.91
CA PHE A 4 1.95 -6.78 -5.46
C PHE A 4 2.41 -5.65 -4.54
N SER A 5 3.65 -5.24 -4.71
CA SER A 5 4.24 -4.12 -4.01
C SER A 5 4.81 -3.09 -4.98
N GLN A 6 4.83 -1.84 -4.55
CA GLN A 6 5.43 -0.74 -5.29
C GLN A 6 6.30 0.08 -4.35
N PHE A 7 7.53 0.36 -4.77
CA PHE A 7 8.40 1.31 -4.08
C PHE A 7 8.08 2.73 -4.54
N TRP A 8 7.99 3.66 -3.60
CA TRP A 8 7.83 5.09 -3.85
C TRP A 8 9.05 5.81 -3.28
N ASP A 9 9.88 6.36 -4.17
CA ASP A 9 11.15 6.99 -3.84
C ASP A 9 11.01 8.46 -3.42
N GLU A 10 9.77 8.97 -3.37
CA GLU A 10 9.45 10.29 -2.85
C GLU A 10 8.99 10.24 -1.39
N ASN A 11 9.23 11.34 -0.68
CA ASN A 11 8.71 11.54 0.67
C ASN A 11 7.28 12.09 0.63
N ARG A 12 6.59 12.04 1.77
CA ARG A 12 5.34 12.79 1.95
C ARG A 12 5.59 14.29 1.84
N GLU A 13 4.60 15.02 1.35
CA GLU A 13 4.62 16.49 1.23
C GLU A 13 3.99 17.21 2.45
N ASP A 14 3.68 16.47 3.52
CA ASP A 14 3.06 16.98 4.73
C ASP A 14 4.02 16.98 5.94
N GLU A 15 3.47 17.25 7.14
CA GLU A 15 4.23 17.27 8.40
C GLU A 15 4.96 15.94 8.73
N TYR A 16 4.61 14.86 8.03
CA TYR A 16 5.20 13.53 8.17
C TYR A 16 6.29 13.23 7.13
N VAL A 17 6.81 14.24 6.41
CA VAL A 17 7.97 14.13 5.49
C VAL A 17 9.16 13.37 6.10
N SER A 18 9.36 13.50 7.42
CA SER A 18 10.42 12.80 8.16
C SER A 18 10.28 11.27 8.19
N TRP A 19 9.17 10.72 7.71
CA TRP A 19 8.98 9.26 7.61
C TRP A 19 9.79 8.65 6.46
N GLY A 20 10.20 9.47 5.51
CA GLY A 20 11.02 9.07 4.38
C GLY A 20 10.21 8.45 3.24
N THR A 21 10.91 7.71 2.38
CA THR A 21 10.35 6.93 1.28
C THR A 21 9.42 5.83 1.78
N SER A 22 8.68 5.19 0.88
CA SER A 22 7.72 4.16 1.28
C SER A 22 7.65 2.98 0.32
N THR A 23 7.29 1.81 0.85
CA THR A 23 6.90 0.63 0.08
C THR A 23 5.43 0.38 0.33
N TRP A 24 4.65 0.33 -0.74
CA TRP A 24 3.23 0.08 -0.72
C TRP A 24 2.98 -1.38 -1.08
N LEU A 25 2.08 -2.05 -0.37
CA LEU A 25 1.65 -3.41 -0.64
C LEU A 25 0.15 -3.40 -0.83
N PHE A 26 -0.34 -4.11 -1.85
CA PHE A 26 -1.74 -4.15 -2.21
C PHE A 26 -2.29 -5.58 -2.26
N GLU A 27 -3.53 -5.76 -1.81
CA GLU A 27 -4.38 -6.91 -2.12
C GLU A 27 -5.54 -6.40 -2.99
N THR A 28 -5.66 -6.89 -4.22
CA THR A 28 -6.75 -6.53 -5.13
C THR A 28 -7.62 -7.74 -5.45
N ASN A 29 -8.88 -7.49 -5.81
CA ASN A 29 -9.77 -8.52 -6.34
C ASN A 29 -9.53 -8.76 -7.84
N GLU A 30 -10.28 -9.68 -8.45
CA GLU A 30 -10.17 -10.03 -9.88
C GLU A 30 -10.63 -8.91 -10.84
N SER A 31 -11.22 -7.84 -10.30
CA SER A 31 -11.60 -6.63 -11.04
C SER A 31 -10.68 -5.45 -10.75
N ASP A 32 -9.51 -5.73 -10.16
CA ASP A 32 -8.43 -4.81 -9.83
C ASP A 32 -8.80 -3.76 -8.77
N VAL A 33 -9.89 -3.99 -8.04
CA VAL A 33 -10.29 -3.13 -6.92
C VAL A 33 -9.41 -3.45 -5.72
N ILE A 34 -8.80 -2.42 -5.14
CA ILE A 34 -7.99 -2.53 -3.92
C ILE A 34 -8.89 -2.86 -2.73
N LEU A 35 -8.62 -4.00 -2.09
CA LEU A 35 -9.34 -4.46 -0.89
C LEU A 35 -8.56 -4.14 0.38
N LYS A 36 -7.24 -4.20 0.30
CA LYS A 36 -6.31 -3.87 1.40
C LYS A 36 -5.07 -3.17 0.86
N GLN A 37 -4.56 -2.26 1.67
CA GLN A 37 -3.35 -1.51 1.40
C GLN A 37 -2.51 -1.40 2.67
N ILE A 38 -1.21 -1.66 2.53
CA ILE A 38 -0.19 -1.39 3.55
C ILE A 38 0.79 -0.38 2.98
N THR A 39 1.15 0.62 3.77
CA THR A 39 2.27 1.52 3.44
C THR A 39 3.32 1.42 4.53
N VAL A 40 4.49 0.91 4.19
CA VAL A 40 5.66 0.80 5.06
C VAL A 40 6.62 1.92 4.73
N TYR A 41 6.82 2.86 5.66
CA TYR A 41 7.76 3.95 5.50
C TYR A 41 9.17 3.54 5.92
N ASN A 42 10.18 4.24 5.39
CA ASN A 42 11.60 3.99 5.69
C ASN A 42 11.94 4.08 7.19
N ASN A 43 11.18 4.88 7.95
CA ASN A 43 11.31 4.95 9.42
C ASN A 43 10.53 3.86 10.18
N GLU A 44 10.14 2.78 9.50
CA GLU A 44 9.37 1.64 10.03
C GLU A 44 7.93 1.97 10.46
N LYS A 45 7.41 3.17 10.15
CA LYS A 45 5.98 3.45 10.32
C LYS A 45 5.18 2.63 9.31
N ILE A 46 4.11 2.01 9.78
CA ILE A 46 3.23 1.18 8.95
C ILE A 46 1.81 1.74 9.04
N LEU A 47 1.22 2.03 7.89
CA LEU A 47 -0.21 2.34 7.75
C LEU A 47 -0.91 1.14 7.12
N LYS A 48 -2.13 0.85 7.57
CA LYS A 48 -2.95 -0.27 7.08
C LYS A 48 -4.39 0.19 6.90
N TYR A 49 -4.92 -0.07 5.72
CA TYR A 49 -6.29 0.27 5.35
C TYR A 49 -6.95 -0.92 4.65
N SER A 50 -8.25 -1.09 4.88
CA SER A 50 -9.08 -2.12 4.26
C SER A 50 -10.50 -1.59 4.07
N THR A 51 -11.35 -2.37 3.42
CA THR A 51 -12.78 -2.06 3.31
C THR A 51 -13.49 -1.92 4.67
N GLU A 52 -12.91 -2.44 5.76
CA GLU A 52 -13.40 -2.26 7.13
C GLU A 52 -12.79 -1.04 7.85
N LYS A 53 -11.62 -0.58 7.40
CA LYS A 53 -10.92 0.61 7.91
C LYS A 53 -10.44 1.47 6.74
N LEU A 54 -11.34 2.31 6.24
CA LEU A 54 -11.11 3.09 5.02
C LEU A 54 -10.11 4.23 5.20
N SER A 55 -10.01 4.85 6.38
CA SER A 55 -9.14 6.00 6.58
C SER A 55 -8.83 6.26 8.06
N ASP A 56 -7.79 7.03 8.29
CA ASP A 56 -7.53 7.73 9.55
C ASP A 56 -6.85 9.08 9.26
N LYS A 57 -6.26 9.72 10.29
CA LYS A 57 -5.63 11.03 10.13
C LYS A 57 -4.36 11.01 9.27
N PHE A 58 -3.81 9.85 8.92
CA PHE A 58 -2.55 9.72 8.19
C PHE A 58 -2.76 9.37 6.70
N GLY A 59 -3.97 8.97 6.32
CA GLY A 59 -4.28 8.54 4.95
C GLY A 59 -5.55 7.71 4.85
N SER A 60 -5.73 7.10 3.69
CA SER A 60 -6.89 6.28 3.36
C SER A 60 -6.53 5.10 2.44
N LEU A 61 -7.44 4.14 2.36
CA LEU A 61 -7.48 3.14 1.30
C LEU A 61 -7.64 3.86 -0.04
N SER A 62 -6.82 3.51 -1.03
CA SER A 62 -7.00 3.99 -2.39
C SER A 62 -8.35 3.51 -2.96
N ASP A 63 -9.08 4.42 -3.60
CA ASP A 63 -10.38 4.16 -4.23
C ASP A 63 -10.26 3.85 -5.73
N GLN A 64 -9.04 3.79 -6.25
CA GLN A 64 -8.75 3.50 -7.65
C GLN A 64 -8.58 1.99 -7.89
N LYS A 65 -8.83 1.58 -9.13
CA LYS A 65 -8.39 0.27 -9.61
C LYS A 65 -6.89 0.32 -9.86
N LEU A 66 -6.20 -0.76 -9.54
CA LEU A 66 -4.76 -0.84 -9.71
C LEU A 66 -4.37 -2.27 -10.09
N THR A 67 -3.71 -2.38 -11.24
CA THR A 67 -3.03 -3.61 -11.65
C THR A 67 -1.55 -3.51 -11.36
N ILE A 68 -0.85 -4.65 -11.42
CA ILE A 68 0.61 -4.61 -11.39
C ILE A 68 1.18 -3.90 -12.62
N ASP A 69 0.53 -3.95 -13.79
CA ASP A 69 1.02 -3.27 -14.99
C ASP A 69 0.90 -1.74 -14.91
N ASP A 70 0.01 -1.23 -14.04
CA ASP A 70 -0.15 0.20 -13.77
C ASP A 70 0.94 0.77 -12.86
N CYS A 71 1.72 -0.09 -12.19
CA CYS A 71 2.79 0.30 -11.30
C CYS A 71 4.11 -0.35 -11.71
N ASP A 72 5.24 0.32 -11.49
CA ASP A 72 6.57 -0.32 -11.64
C ASP A 72 6.85 -1.18 -10.40
N GLY A 73 5.96 -2.16 -10.16
CA GLY A 73 5.86 -2.95 -8.95
C GLY A 73 6.32 -4.40 -9.15
N GLU A 74 6.39 -5.13 -8.04
CA GLU A 74 6.76 -6.54 -8.01
C GLU A 74 5.59 -7.39 -7.51
N VAL A 75 5.37 -8.55 -8.13
CA VAL A 75 4.42 -9.55 -7.60
C VAL A 75 4.97 -10.08 -6.28
N ILE A 76 4.13 -10.08 -5.24
CA ILE A 76 4.47 -10.69 -3.96
C ILE A 76 3.52 -11.85 -3.66
N SER A 77 3.94 -12.75 -2.77
CA SER A 77 3.07 -13.82 -2.31
C SER A 77 2.00 -13.30 -1.35
N LYS A 78 0.87 -14.00 -1.27
CA LYS A 78 -0.13 -13.76 -0.23
C LYS A 78 0.51 -13.89 1.16
N GLU A 79 1.34 -14.90 1.36
CA GLU A 79 2.02 -15.16 2.62
C GLU A 79 2.89 -13.97 3.05
N ASP A 80 3.63 -13.36 2.12
CA ASP A 80 4.47 -12.20 2.42
C ASP A 80 3.65 -10.95 2.75
N PHE A 81 2.54 -10.72 2.03
CA PHE A 81 1.60 -9.65 2.37
C PHE A 81 1.08 -9.80 3.82
N TYR A 82 0.63 -11.01 4.18
CA TYR A 82 0.05 -11.28 5.50
C TYR A 82 1.06 -11.38 6.64
N LYS A 83 2.38 -11.44 6.37
CA LYS A 83 3.40 -11.24 7.41
C LYS A 83 3.45 -9.80 7.89
N VAL A 84 3.11 -8.85 7.02
CA VAL A 84 3.10 -7.42 7.34
C VAL A 84 1.71 -6.97 7.78
N TRP A 85 0.65 -7.53 7.20
CA TRP A 85 -0.76 -7.24 7.52
C TRP A 85 -1.11 -7.50 8.98
#